data_AF-A0A7T1HQS0-F1
#
_entry.id   AF-A0A7T1HQS0-F1
#
_cell.length_a   1.000
_cell.length_b   1.000
_cell.length_c   1.000
_cell.angle_alpha   90.00
_cell.angle_beta   90.00
_cell.angle_gamma   90.00
#
_symmetry.space_group_name_H-M   'P 1'
#
loop_
_entity.id
_entity.type
_entity.pdbx_description
1 polymer ?
#
loop_
_entity_poly.entity_id
_entity_poly.type
_entity_poly.pdbx_seq_one_letter_code
_entity_poly.pdbx_strand_id
1 'polypeptide(L)'
;MAVAALVDLRGLRTAPSLTEAERQVLRQELQERLAACDWFTVGVMAPWAAAATATLRHCEAALDWSPLAPLNGHDPQGGTGAAAAEAGPVFLKGNQNTGTFSLRQENGLGEGLLISGHSPADPEAEDTWGPLPLDFFG
;
A
#
# COMPACT_ATOMS: atom_id res chain seq x y z
N MET A 1 -10.16 -15.99 11.74
CA MET A 1 -9.63 -15.11 12.79
C MET A 1 -10.37 -13.80 12.63
N ALA A 2 -10.95 -13.25 13.70
CA ALA A 2 -11.55 -11.91 13.63
C ALA A 2 -10.42 -10.89 13.71
N VAL A 3 -10.46 -9.86 12.87
CA VAL A 3 -9.48 -8.77 12.86
C VAL A 3 -10.10 -7.56 13.53
N ALA A 4 -9.61 -7.19 14.71
CA ALA A 4 -10.19 -6.11 15.52
C ALA A 4 -9.31 -4.86 15.58
N ALA A 5 -8.02 -4.97 15.27
CA ALA A 5 -7.07 -3.86 15.29
C ALA A 5 -5.92 -4.06 14.28
N LEU A 6 -5.19 -2.99 13.96
CA LEU A 6 -4.06 -3.02 13.03
C LEU A 6 -2.95 -3.99 13.50
N VAL A 7 -2.78 -4.14 14.82
CA VAL A 7 -1.79 -5.07 15.39
C VAL A 7 -2.07 -6.53 15.01
N ASP A 8 -3.32 -6.90 14.74
CA ASP A 8 -3.69 -8.26 14.33
C ASP A 8 -3.18 -8.61 12.93
N LEU A 9 -2.86 -7.58 12.12
CA LEU A 9 -2.29 -7.76 10.78
C LEU A 9 -0.77 -7.97 10.83
N ARG A 10 -0.12 -7.62 11.94
CA ARG A 10 1.34 -7.60 12.05
C ARG A 10 1.91 -9.00 11.82
N GLY A 11 2.85 -9.09 10.89
CA GLY A 11 3.54 -10.34 10.56
C GLY A 11 2.75 -11.29 9.64
N LEU A 12 1.54 -10.93 9.24
CA LEU A 12 0.85 -11.66 8.17
C LEU A 12 1.61 -11.45 6.85
N ARG A 13 1.73 -12.53 6.08
CA ARG A 13 2.34 -12.48 4.75
C ARG A 13 1.35 -12.05 3.67
N THR A 14 0.08 -12.42 3.83
CA THR A 14 -1.00 -12.05 2.91
C THR A 14 -2.13 -11.43 3.72
N ALA A 15 -2.71 -10.35 3.19
CA ALA A 15 -3.84 -9.68 3.78
C ALA A 15 -5.03 -10.63 3.97
N PRO A 16 -5.70 -10.62 5.13
CA PRO A 16 -6.90 -11.41 5.34
C PRO A 16 -8.07 -10.81 4.57
N SER A 17 -9.10 -11.62 4.28
CA SER A 17 -10.40 -11.07 3.89
C SER A 17 -11.03 -10.37 5.09
N LEU A 18 -11.50 -9.13 4.89
CA LEU A 18 -12.14 -8.32 5.92
C LEU A 18 -13.62 -8.10 5.60
N THR A 19 -14.45 -8.21 6.62
CA THR A 19 -15.82 -7.70 6.58
C THR A 19 -15.83 -6.17 6.56
N GLU A 20 -16.94 -5.57 6.16
CA GLU A 20 -17.07 -4.10 6.14
C GLU A 20 -16.88 -3.48 7.54
N ALA A 21 -17.39 -4.14 8.59
CA ALA A 21 -17.21 -3.68 9.96
C ALA A 21 -15.73 -3.68 10.38
N GLU A 22 -14.98 -4.74 10.05
CA GLU A 22 -13.54 -4.80 10.33
C GLU A 22 -12.78 -3.74 9.52
N ARG A 23 -13.14 -3.52 8.25
CA ARG A 23 -12.55 -2.46 7.42
C ARG A 23 -12.74 -1.09 8.05
N GLN A 24 -13.95 -0.78 8.55
CA GLN A 24 -14.25 0.50 9.18
C GLN A 24 -13.41 0.74 10.43
N VAL A 25 -13.31 -0.27 11.30
CA VAL A 25 -12.49 -0.19 12.52
C VAL A 25 -11.02 0.07 12.17
N LEU A 26 -10.47 -0.70 11.23
CA LEU A 26 -9.08 -0.55 10.82
C LEU A 26 -8.82 0.80 10.12
N ARG A 27 -9.77 1.32 9.32
CA ARG A 27 -9.63 2.63 8.69
C ARG A 27 -9.56 3.74 9.74
N GLN A 28 -10.41 3.67 10.76
CA GLN A 28 -10.38 4.66 11.84
C GLN A 28 -9.05 4.62 12.59
N GLU A 29 -8.62 3.43 13.03
CA GLU A 29 -7.34 3.30 13.74
C GLU A 29 -6.17 3.78 12.85
N LEU A 30 -6.18 3.40 11.57
CA LEU A 30 -5.13 3.80 10.63
C LEU A 30 -5.07 5.32 10.48
N GLN A 31 -6.20 6.00 10.31
CA GLN A 31 -6.22 7.47 10.20
C GLN A 31 -5.61 8.15 11.42
N GLU A 32 -5.90 7.65 12.63
CA GLU A 32 -5.33 8.18 13.87
C GLU A 32 -3.80 8.00 13.92
N ARG A 33 -3.30 6.82 13.51
CA ARG A 33 -1.85 6.55 13.46
C ARG A 33 -1.14 7.39 12.39
N LEU A 34 -1.74 7.51 11.21
CA LEU A 34 -1.20 8.31 10.12
C LEU A 34 -1.12 9.79 10.52
N ALA A 35 -2.11 10.33 11.24
CA ALA A 35 -2.10 11.72 11.67
C ALA A 35 -0.93 12.09 12.60
N ALA A 36 -0.25 11.12 13.21
CA ALA A 36 0.94 11.32 14.04
C ALA A 36 2.26 11.30 13.26
N CYS A 37 2.23 11.02 11.95
CA CYS A 37 3.43 10.89 11.12
C CYS A 37 3.60 12.07 10.16
N ASP A 38 4.83 12.33 9.75
CA ASP A 38 5.18 13.43 8.85
C ASP A 38 5.04 13.05 7.37
N TRP A 39 5.37 11.81 7.02
CA TRP A 39 5.30 11.29 5.65
C TRP A 39 5.24 9.77 5.62
N PHE A 40 4.92 9.20 4.46
CA PHE A 40 4.66 7.76 4.33
C PHE A 40 5.47 7.09 3.22
N THR A 41 5.74 5.80 3.41
CA THR A 41 6.06 4.86 2.32
C THR A 41 4.95 3.85 2.14
N VAL A 42 4.72 3.46 0.90
CA VAL A 42 3.72 2.45 0.53
C VAL A 42 4.43 1.25 -0.06
N GLY A 43 4.11 0.05 0.42
CA GLY A 43 4.50 -1.21 -0.19
C GLY A 43 3.26 -1.94 -0.70
N VAL A 44 3.19 -2.29 -1.98
CA VAL A 44 2.08 -3.08 -2.53
C VAL A 44 2.62 -4.38 -3.11
N MET A 45 2.16 -5.50 -2.55
CA MET A 45 2.42 -6.84 -3.04
C MET A 45 1.17 -7.29 -3.80
N ALA A 46 1.27 -7.43 -5.13
CA ALA A 46 0.11 -7.65 -5.97
C ALA A 46 0.39 -8.70 -7.06
N PRO A 47 -0.65 -9.35 -7.60
CA PRO A 47 -0.48 -10.37 -8.62
C PRO A 47 0.02 -9.83 -9.98
N TRP A 48 -0.16 -8.53 -10.26
CA TRP A 48 0.35 -7.87 -11.47
C TRP A 48 0.45 -6.34 -11.29
N ALA A 49 1.14 -5.67 -12.22
CA ALA A 49 1.47 -4.24 -12.14
C ALA A 49 0.25 -3.30 -12.07
N ALA A 50 -0.79 -3.58 -12.86
CA ALA A 50 -2.03 -2.81 -12.83
C ALA A 50 -2.73 -2.86 -11.47
N ALA A 51 -2.77 -4.02 -10.80
CA ALA A 51 -3.33 -4.14 -9.45
C ALA A 51 -2.51 -3.34 -8.44
N ALA A 52 -1.18 -3.47 -8.46
CA ALA A 52 -0.31 -2.73 -7.54
C ALA A 52 -0.52 -1.21 -7.66
N THR A 53 -0.62 -0.71 -8.89
CA THR A 53 -0.74 0.74 -9.09
C THR A 53 -2.17 1.22 -8.85
N ALA A 54 -3.20 0.44 -9.17
CA ALA A 54 -4.58 0.78 -8.80
C ALA A 54 -4.71 0.92 -7.27
N THR A 55 -4.16 -0.03 -6.50
CA THR A 55 -4.11 0.06 -5.03
C THR A 55 -3.38 1.31 -4.55
N LEU A 56 -2.25 1.69 -5.17
CA LEU A 56 -1.58 2.96 -4.86
C LEU A 56 -2.49 4.17 -5.13
N ARG A 57 -3.16 4.23 -6.29
CA ARG A 57 -4.04 5.36 -6.64
C ARG A 57 -5.26 5.47 -5.71
N HIS A 58 -5.86 4.35 -5.31
CA HIS A 58 -6.94 4.35 -4.32
C HIS A 58 -6.45 4.80 -2.94
N CYS A 59 -5.26 4.34 -2.53
CA CYS A 59 -4.63 4.79 -1.29
C CYS A 59 -4.38 6.31 -1.29
N GLU A 60 -3.80 6.84 -2.37
CA GLU A 60 -3.55 8.28 -2.52
C GLU A 60 -4.86 9.08 -2.50
N ALA A 61 -5.88 8.64 -3.22
CA ALA A 61 -7.18 9.32 -3.25
C ALA A 61 -7.88 9.29 -1.89
N ALA A 62 -7.84 8.16 -1.18
CA ALA A 62 -8.53 8.01 0.10
C ALA A 62 -7.85 8.74 1.25
N LEU A 63 -6.54 8.97 1.14
CA LEU A 63 -5.74 9.66 2.17
C LEU A 63 -5.39 11.11 1.78
N ASP A 64 -5.96 11.61 0.67
CA ASP A 64 -5.71 12.95 0.12
C ASP A 64 -4.21 13.24 -0.11
N TRP A 65 -3.49 12.24 -0.62
CA TRP A 65 -2.07 12.36 -0.90
C TRP A 65 -1.81 12.86 -2.32
N SER A 66 -0.73 13.64 -2.47
CA SER A 66 -0.21 14.00 -3.78
C SER A 66 0.19 12.73 -4.56
N PRO A 67 -0.26 12.54 -5.81
CA PRO A 67 0.06 11.35 -6.58
C PRO A 67 1.57 11.18 -6.80
N LEU A 68 2.10 9.99 -6.51
CA LEU A 68 3.50 9.66 -6.72
C LEU A 68 3.78 9.43 -8.21
N ALA A 69 4.93 9.95 -8.67
CA ALA A 69 5.42 9.77 -10.03
C ALA A 69 6.25 8.48 -10.16
N PRO A 70 6.25 7.80 -11.32
CA PRO A 70 7.16 6.69 -11.54
C PRO A 70 8.63 7.15 -11.52
N LEU A 71 9.49 6.49 -10.74
CA LEU A 71 10.90 6.87 -10.55
C LEU A 71 11.70 6.96 -11.88
N ASN A 72 11.31 6.16 -12.88
CA ASN A 72 11.96 6.12 -14.19
C ASN A 72 11.09 6.74 -15.31
N GLY A 73 10.10 7.57 -14.97
CA GLY A 73 9.23 8.26 -15.91
C GLY A 73 8.26 7.38 -16.71
N HIS A 74 8.29 6.05 -16.54
CA HIS A 74 7.39 5.11 -17.19
C HIS A 74 6.27 4.72 -16.24
N ASP A 75 5.06 5.17 -16.54
CA ASP A 75 3.86 4.70 -15.85
C ASP A 75 3.49 3.30 -16.38
N PRO A 76 3.42 2.27 -15.51
CA PRO A 76 3.01 0.92 -15.91
C PRO A 76 1.59 0.86 -16.51
N GLN A 77 0.73 1.87 -16.30
CA GLN A 77 -0.59 1.96 -16.92
C GLN A 77 -0.56 2.56 -18.34
N GLY A 78 0.53 3.21 -18.75
CA GLY A 78 0.63 3.94 -20.02
C GLY A 78 1.02 3.10 -21.24
N GLY A 79 1.29 1.80 -21.08
CA GLY A 79 1.69 0.92 -22.16
C GLY A 79 0.50 0.38 -22.96
N THR A 80 0.30 0.87 -24.19
CA THR A 80 -0.61 0.24 -25.16
C THR A 80 0.01 -1.08 -25.65
N GLY A 81 -0.34 -2.20 -25.02
CA GLY A 81 0.02 -3.50 -25.58
C GLY A 81 -0.28 -4.67 -24.65
N ALA A 82 -0.72 -5.76 -25.26
CA ALA A 82 -1.02 -7.07 -24.65
C ALA A 82 0.13 -7.73 -23.86
N ALA A 83 1.28 -7.06 -23.68
CA ALA A 83 2.41 -7.50 -22.88
C ALA A 83 2.27 -7.21 -21.37
N ALA A 84 1.33 -6.35 -20.95
CA ALA A 84 1.10 -6.05 -19.54
C ALA A 84 0.37 -7.17 -18.77
N ALA A 85 -0.26 -8.11 -19.48
CA ALA A 85 -1.02 -9.22 -18.90
C ALA A 85 -0.17 -10.46 -18.53
N GLU A 86 1.13 -10.48 -18.88
CA GLU A 86 2.03 -11.63 -18.66
C GLU A 86 3.10 -11.40 -17.58
N ALA A 87 3.15 -10.22 -16.97
CA ALA A 87 4.06 -9.94 -15.87
C ALA A 87 3.43 -10.43 -14.57
N GLY A 88 3.94 -11.55 -14.04
CA GLY A 88 3.51 -12.16 -12.78
C GLY A 88 3.67 -11.24 -11.55
N PRO A 89 3.69 -11.82 -10.33
CA PRO A 89 3.68 -11.06 -9.08
C PRO A 89 4.69 -9.92 -9.04
N VAL A 90 4.27 -8.78 -8.50
CA VAL A 90 5.06 -7.55 -8.43
C VAL A 90 5.11 -7.01 -7.01
N PHE A 91 6.14 -6.20 -6.76
CA PHE A 91 6.23 -5.32 -5.63
C PHE A 91 6.33 -3.87 -6.09
N LEU A 92 5.40 -3.03 -5.64
CA LEU A 92 5.46 -1.58 -5.78
C LEU A 92 5.96 -0.98 -4.47
N LYS A 93 6.94 -0.07 -4.56
CA LYS A 93 7.39 0.76 -3.45
C LYS A 93 7.19 2.23 -3.78
N GLY A 94 6.24 2.88 -3.12
CA GLY A 94 6.01 4.32 -3.11
C GLY A 94 6.70 5.00 -1.95
N ASN A 95 7.22 6.20 -2.17
CA ASN A 95 7.85 7.02 -1.15
C ASN A 95 7.41 8.49 -1.31
N GLN A 96 6.67 8.99 -0.33
CA GLN A 96 6.21 10.38 -0.34
C GLN A 96 7.34 11.39 -0.19
N ASN A 97 8.37 11.09 0.59
CA ASN A 97 9.49 11.99 0.79
C ASN A 97 10.25 12.28 -0.52
N THR A 98 10.28 11.31 -1.45
CA THR A 98 10.86 11.53 -2.79
C THR A 98 9.83 11.90 -3.84
N GLY A 99 8.53 11.80 -3.55
CA GLY A 99 7.44 12.01 -4.51
C GLY A 99 7.37 10.94 -5.61
N THR A 100 7.97 9.76 -5.41
CA THR A 100 8.12 8.75 -6.45
C THR A 100 7.72 7.33 -6.02
N PHE A 101 7.38 6.48 -6.98
CA PHE A 101 7.26 5.04 -6.79
C PHE A 101 8.11 4.24 -7.79
N SER A 102 8.49 3.03 -7.42
CA SER A 102 9.14 2.04 -8.28
C SER A 102 8.34 0.74 -8.28
N LEU A 103 8.41 -0.01 -9.38
CA LEU A 103 7.74 -1.30 -9.53
C LEU A 103 8.75 -2.32 -10.03
N ARG A 104 8.76 -3.50 -9.42
CA ARG A 104 9.60 -4.64 -9.83
C ARG A 104 8.81 -5.93 -9.80
N GLN A 105 9.17 -6.89 -10.66
CA GLN A 105 8.67 -8.26 -10.54
C GLN A 105 9.27 -8.90 -9.29
N GLU A 106 8.44 -9.53 -8.48
CA GLU A 106 8.88 -10.19 -7.25
C GLU A 106 7.93 -11.30 -6.85
N ASN A 107 8.45 -12.52 -6.76
CA ASN A 107 7.67 -13.70 -6.42
C ASN A 107 7.72 -13.99 -4.92
N GLY A 108 6.62 -14.52 -4.39
CA GLY A 108 6.61 -15.10 -3.04
C GLY A 108 6.41 -14.10 -1.90
N LEU A 109 6.06 -12.84 -2.14
CA LEU A 109 5.81 -11.88 -1.06
C LEU A 109 4.46 -12.05 -0.34
N GLY A 110 3.50 -12.75 -0.95
CA GLY A 110 2.10 -12.69 -0.53
C GLY A 110 1.38 -11.55 -1.25
N GLU A 111 0.21 -11.15 -0.74
CA GLU A 111 -0.60 -10.08 -1.33
C GLU A 111 -1.09 -9.10 -0.27
N GLY A 112 -1.06 -7.81 -0.57
CA GLY A 112 -1.60 -6.77 0.30
C GLY A 112 -0.84 -5.45 0.22
N LEU A 113 -1.35 -4.50 0.98
CA LEU A 113 -0.89 -3.12 1.10
C LEU A 113 -0.24 -2.91 2.47
N LEU A 114 0.98 -2.40 2.47
CA LEU A 114 1.69 -1.93 3.65
C LEU A 114 1.81 -0.42 3.57
N ILE A 115 1.54 0.27 4.68
CA ILE A 115 1.83 1.69 4.85
C ILE A 115 2.78 1.83 6.03
N SER A 116 3.92 2.47 5.81
CA SER A 116 4.84 2.82 6.90
C SER A 116 4.82 4.32 7.10
N GLY A 117 4.56 4.75 8.32
CA GLY A 117 4.66 6.14 8.75
C GLY A 117 6.05 6.47 9.24
N HIS A 118 6.51 7.68 8.93
CA HIS A 118 7.82 8.19 9.29
C HIS A 118 7.64 9.53 9.99
N SER A 119 8.30 9.70 11.13
CA SER A 119 8.40 10.96 11.86
C SER A 119 9.75 11.05 12.55
N PRO A 120 10.77 11.65 11.90
CA PRO A 120 12.10 11.78 12.49
C PRO A 120 12.12 12.53 13.83
N ALA A 121 11.12 13.37 14.07
CA ALA A 121 10.97 14.13 15.31
C ALA A 121 10.27 13.33 16.43
N ASP A 122 9.45 12.33 16.08
CA ASP A 122 8.77 11.44 17.02
C ASP A 122 8.88 9.96 16.56
N PRO A 123 10.00 9.28 16.87
CA PRO A 123 10.20 7.89 16.47
C PRO A 123 9.19 6.91 17.07
N GLU A 124 8.46 7.27 18.14
CA GLU A 124 7.43 6.39 18.72
C GLU A 124 6.16 6.36 17.87
N ALA A 125 5.95 7.36 17.01
CA ALA A 125 4.86 7.40 16.04
C ALA A 125 5.13 6.52 14.79
N GLU A 126 6.39 6.18 14.52
CA GLU A 126 6.78 5.36 13.36
C GLU A 126 6.35 3.90 13.52
N ASP A 127 5.64 3.37 12.52
CA ASP A 127 5.29 1.94 12.45
C ASP A 127 5.02 1.53 11.00
N THR A 128 4.82 0.24 10.77
CA THR A 128 4.30 -0.31 9.51
C THR A 128 2.99 -1.05 9.76
N TRP A 129 1.94 -0.60 9.08
CA TRP A 129 0.59 -1.14 9.19
C TRP A 129 0.24 -2.00 7.97
N GLY A 130 -0.28 -3.20 8.23
CA GLY A 130 -0.72 -4.16 7.22
C GLY A 130 -0.08 -5.55 7.38
N PRO A 131 -0.25 -6.44 6.37
CA PRO A 131 -0.84 -6.18 5.06
C PRO A 131 -2.37 -5.97 5.12
N LEU A 132 -2.81 -4.83 4.59
CA LEU A 132 -4.21 -4.51 4.31
C LEU A 132 -4.64 -5.13 2.97
N PRO A 133 -5.92 -5.44 2.74
CA PRO A 133 -6.41 -5.87 1.43
C PRO A 133 -6.09 -4.87 0.31
N LEU A 134 -5.88 -5.35 -0.92
CA LEU A 134 -5.59 -4.48 -2.07
C LEU A 134 -6.75 -3.53 -2.43
N ASP A 135 -7.96 -3.91 -2.06
CA ASP A 135 -9.22 -3.16 -2.21
C ASP A 135 -9.57 -2.34 -0.94
N PHE A 136 -8.63 -2.18 0.01
CA PHE A 136 -8.92 -1.56 1.31
C PHE A 136 -9.40 -0.10 1.21
N PHE A 137 -9.01 0.62 0.16
CA PHE A 137 -9.39 2.03 -0.07
C PHE A 137 -10.32 2.25 -1.28
N GLY A 138 -10.67 1.20 -2.02
CA GLY A 138 -11.46 1.28 -3.24
C GLY A 138 -11.29 0.05 -4.12
#